data_AF-A0A2S8BSM3-F1
#
_entry.id   AF-A0A2S8BSM3-F1
#
_cell.length_a   1.000
_cell.length_b   1.000
_cell.length_c   1.000
_cell.angle_alpha   90.00
_cell.angle_beta   90.00
_cell.angle_gamma   90.00
#
_symmetry.space_group_name_H-M   'P 1'
#
loop_
_entity.id
_entity.type
_entity.pdbx_description
1 polymer ?
#
loop_
_entity_poly.entity_id
_entity_poly.type
_entity_poly.pdbx_seq_one_letter_code
_entity_poly.pdbx_strand_id
1 'polypeptide(L)'
;MLLTAAGVFGFIELTQALKSRGRGVVPVAAAIGLAGALAFSQDIPDVLRPDLTVAYTDTDGDGQRGDRRPPSAEKYYRDIDAAITAATGQPRDETVVLTADYSFLSYYPYWGFQGLTSHYANPLAQFDQRAAAIKSWSKLKSAGAFLHALDTLPWQPPTVFLMRRGANDSYTLRLAEDVYPNHPNVRRYTVDFDAALFQDPHFTVTGIGPFVLAVRTPEPAR
;
A
#
# COMPACT_ATOMS: atom_id res chain seq x y z
N MET A 1 -12.31 10.79 -21.31
CA MET A 1 -13.08 12.04 -21.08
C MET A 1 -13.06 12.97 -22.27
N LEU A 2 -11.89 13.32 -22.85
CA LEU A 2 -11.83 14.20 -24.03
C LEU A 2 -12.56 13.63 -25.26
N LEU A 3 -12.28 12.37 -25.62
CA LEU A 3 -12.91 11.71 -26.78
C LEU A 3 -14.42 11.50 -26.61
N THR A 4 -14.86 11.19 -25.38
CA THR A 4 -16.28 11.04 -25.06
C THR A 4 -17.03 12.36 -25.18
N ALA A 5 -16.47 13.46 -24.69
CA ALA A 5 -17.05 14.78 -24.87
C ALA A 5 -17.09 15.20 -26.35
N ALA A 6 -16.00 14.97 -27.10
CA ALA A 6 -15.94 15.24 -28.53
C ALA A 6 -17.01 14.47 -29.33
N GLY A 7 -17.29 13.22 -28.96
CA GLY A 7 -18.34 12.41 -29.57
C GLY A 7 -19.75 12.99 -29.38
N VAL A 8 -20.06 13.52 -28.19
CA VAL A 8 -21.35 14.17 -27.91
C VAL A 8 -21.51 15.46 -28.72
N PHE A 9 -20.47 16.30 -28.76
CA PHE A 9 -20.50 17.52 -29.57
C PHE A 9 -20.62 17.20 -31.07
N GLY A 10 -19.86 16.22 -31.57
CA GLY A 10 -19.96 15.77 -32.96
C GLY A 10 -21.34 15.22 -33.32
N PHE A 11 -22.01 14.50 -32.41
CA PHE A 11 -23.38 14.03 -32.61
C PHE A 11 -24.38 15.20 -32.72
N ILE A 12 -24.23 16.22 -31.87
CA ILE A 12 -25.08 17.42 -31.89
C ILE A 12 -24.86 18.22 -33.18
N GLU A 13 -23.60 18.46 -33.57
CA GLU A 13 -23.26 19.18 -34.80
C GLU A 13 -23.77 18.45 -36.05
N LEU A 14 -23.60 17.13 -36.11
CA LEU A 14 -24.13 16.31 -37.21
C LEU A 14 -25.66 16.40 -37.30
N THR A 15 -26.34 16.36 -36.14
CA THR A 15 -27.80 16.50 -36.09
C THR A 15 -28.25 17.86 -36.61
N GLN A 16 -27.54 18.94 -36.25
CA GLN A 16 -27.84 20.28 -36.75
C GLN A 16 -27.60 20.40 -38.26
N ALA A 17 -26.47 19.87 -38.76
CA ALA A 17 -26.13 19.90 -40.19
C ALA A 17 -27.13 19.11 -41.05
N LEU A 18 -27.73 18.05 -40.52
CA LEU A 18 -28.69 17.21 -41.23
C LEU A 18 -30.15 17.63 -41.04
N LYS A 19 -30.46 18.56 -40.13
CA LYS A 19 -31.83 18.97 -39.79
C LYS A 19 -32.65 19.42 -41.00
N SER A 20 -32.03 20.08 -41.99
CA SER A 20 -32.69 20.54 -43.21
C SER A 20 -33.05 19.42 -44.19
N ARG A 21 -32.47 18.21 -44.02
CA ARG A 21 -32.69 17.07 -44.93
C ARG A 21 -34.01 16.34 -44.72
N GLY A 22 -34.70 16.57 -43.60
CA GLY A 22 -36.03 16.00 -43.36
C GLY A 22 -36.57 16.24 -41.96
N ARG A 23 -37.90 16.35 -41.84
CA ARG A 23 -38.60 16.61 -40.56
C ARG A 23 -38.37 15.51 -39.51
N GLY A 24 -37.94 14.32 -39.92
CA GLY A 24 -37.68 13.17 -39.05
C GLY A 24 -36.27 13.15 -38.41
N VAL A 25 -35.33 13.99 -38.84
CA VAL A 25 -33.93 13.92 -38.37
C VAL A 25 -33.81 14.20 -36.87
N VAL A 26 -34.46 15.28 -36.40
CA VAL A 26 -34.43 15.66 -34.98
C VAL A 26 -35.06 14.61 -34.06
N PRO A 27 -36.29 14.09 -34.31
CA PRO A 27 -36.86 13.07 -33.43
C PRO A 27 -36.07 11.77 -33.44
N VAL A 28 -35.49 11.36 -34.58
CA VAL A 28 -34.60 10.19 -34.64
C VAL A 28 -33.33 10.41 -33.84
N ALA A 29 -32.66 11.56 -34.01
CA ALA A 29 -31.48 11.90 -33.23
C ALA A 29 -31.78 11.99 -31.72
N ALA A 30 -32.93 12.54 -31.34
CA ALA A 30 -33.37 12.56 -29.95
C ALA A 30 -33.57 11.14 -29.39
N ALA A 31 -34.19 10.24 -30.16
CA ALA A 31 -34.35 8.84 -29.76
C ALA A 31 -33.01 8.12 -29.60
N ILE A 32 -32.06 8.33 -30.54
CA ILE A 32 -30.70 7.77 -30.45
C ILE A 32 -29.97 8.33 -29.22
N GLY A 33 -30.04 9.64 -29.00
CA GLY A 33 -29.42 10.29 -27.84
C GLY A 33 -29.99 9.77 -26.51
N LEU A 34 -31.31 9.60 -26.43
CA LEU A 34 -31.96 9.00 -25.26
C LEU A 34 -31.53 7.55 -25.04
N ALA A 35 -31.49 6.73 -26.10
CA ALA A 35 -31.01 5.36 -26.02
C ALA A 35 -29.55 5.30 -25.55
N GLY A 36 -28.69 6.18 -26.06
CA GLY A 36 -27.30 6.30 -25.63
C GLY A 36 -27.16 6.72 -24.16
N ALA A 37 -27.98 7.68 -23.70
CA ALA A 37 -27.99 8.11 -22.29
C ALA A 37 -28.46 7.00 -21.33
N LEU A 38 -29.48 6.23 -21.74
CA LEU A 38 -29.95 5.06 -20.98
C LEU A 38 -28.89 3.97 -20.92
N ALA A 39 -28.27 3.63 -22.07
CA ALA A 39 -27.19 2.66 -22.13
C ALA A 39 -26.00 3.07 -21.26
N PHE A 40 -25.57 4.33 -21.32
CA PHE A 40 -24.53 4.87 -20.44
C PHE A 40 -24.91 4.76 -18.97
N SER A 41 -26.14 5.14 -18.60
CA SER A 41 -26.60 5.06 -17.21
C SER A 41 -26.63 3.63 -16.68
N GLN A 42 -26.95 2.67 -17.55
CA GLN A 42 -26.96 1.24 -17.22
C GLN A 42 -25.54 0.64 -17.12
N ASP A 43 -24.55 1.22 -17.79
CA ASP A 43 -23.15 0.79 -17.77
C ASP A 43 -22.37 1.34 -16.56
N ILE A 44 -22.82 2.45 -15.95
CA ILE A 44 -22.19 3.05 -14.76
C ILE A 44 -21.91 2.02 -13.66
N PRO A 45 -22.86 1.16 -13.23
CA PRO A 45 -22.60 0.17 -12.20
C PRO A 45 -21.54 -0.87 -12.61
N ASP A 46 -21.44 -1.23 -13.89
CA ASP A 46 -20.45 -2.17 -14.39
C ASP A 46 -19.04 -1.55 -14.37
N VAL A 47 -18.92 -0.28 -14.78
CA VAL A 47 -17.67 0.50 -14.71
C VAL A 47 -17.21 0.69 -13.26
N LEU A 48 -18.14 1.00 -12.35
CA LEU A 48 -17.83 1.24 -10.93
C LEU A 48 -17.71 -0.05 -10.10
N ARG A 49 -18.11 -1.21 -10.64
CA ARG A 49 -18.13 -2.48 -9.90
C ARG A 49 -16.78 -2.79 -9.22
N PRO A 50 -15.61 -2.61 -9.86
CA PRO A 50 -14.33 -2.88 -9.21
C PRO A 50 -14.11 -2.00 -7.96
N ASP A 51 -14.31 -0.68 -8.08
CA ASP A 51 -14.10 0.28 -6.99
C ASP A 51 -15.10 0.07 -5.85
N LEU A 52 -16.37 -0.19 -6.19
CA LEU A 52 -17.39 -0.57 -5.21
C LEU A 52 -17.01 -1.88 -4.50
N THR A 53 -16.51 -2.87 -5.24
CA THR A 53 -16.05 -4.12 -4.63
C THR A 53 -14.94 -3.85 -3.63
N VAL A 54 -13.94 -3.05 -3.97
CA VAL A 54 -12.87 -2.68 -3.02
C VAL A 54 -13.46 -1.98 -1.79
N ALA A 55 -14.29 -0.97 -1.98
CA ALA A 55 -14.88 -0.20 -0.87
C ALA A 55 -15.66 -1.06 0.15
N TYR A 56 -16.30 -2.14 -0.31
CA TYR A 56 -17.06 -3.04 0.56
C TYR A 56 -16.24 -4.23 1.09
N THR A 57 -15.20 -4.65 0.39
CA THR A 57 -14.43 -5.86 0.74
C THR A 57 -13.13 -5.56 1.47
N ASP A 58 -12.63 -4.32 1.39
CA ASP A 58 -11.45 -3.91 2.13
C ASP A 58 -11.73 -3.83 3.63
N THR A 59 -10.72 -4.13 4.44
CA THR A 59 -10.84 -4.08 5.90
C THR A 59 -10.41 -2.72 6.39
N ASP A 60 -11.34 -2.01 7.03
CA ASP A 60 -11.13 -0.67 7.56
C ASP A 60 -10.22 -0.67 8.81
N GLY A 61 -9.93 0.54 9.32
CA GLY A 61 -9.08 0.72 10.50
C GLY A 61 -9.68 0.17 11.80
N ASP A 62 -10.99 -0.09 11.85
CA ASP A 62 -11.69 -0.75 12.96
C ASP A 62 -11.71 -2.28 12.81
N GLY A 63 -11.09 -2.80 11.75
CA GLY A 63 -11.00 -4.22 11.48
C GLY A 63 -12.31 -4.82 10.96
N GLN A 64 -13.15 -4.01 10.30
CA GLN A 64 -14.43 -4.42 9.73
C GLN A 64 -14.44 -4.31 8.21
N ARG A 65 -15.37 -5.01 7.57
CA ARG A 65 -15.65 -4.91 6.13
C ARG A 65 -17.07 -4.40 5.91
N GLY A 66 -17.26 -3.58 4.88
CA GLY A 66 -18.58 -3.08 4.49
C GLY A 66 -19.57 -4.19 4.11
N ASP A 67 -19.07 -5.28 3.51
CA ASP A 67 -19.88 -6.45 3.13
C ASP A 67 -20.16 -7.44 4.28
N ARG A 68 -19.71 -7.13 5.50
CA ARG A 68 -19.89 -7.93 6.73
C ARG A 68 -19.35 -9.36 6.65
N ARG A 69 -18.45 -9.64 5.71
CA ARG A 69 -17.70 -10.90 5.68
C ARG A 69 -16.52 -10.85 6.66
N PRO A 70 -15.88 -12.00 6.96
CA PRO A 70 -14.70 -12.02 7.80
C PRO A 70 -13.62 -11.04 7.29
N PRO A 71 -13.09 -10.19 8.18
CA PRO A 71 -12.07 -9.20 7.82
C PRO A 71 -10.73 -9.86 7.51
N SER A 72 -9.94 -9.14 6.70
CA SER A 72 -8.58 -9.49 6.28
C SER A 72 -7.59 -9.25 7.43
N ALA A 73 -6.28 -9.24 7.12
CA ALA A 73 -5.23 -9.18 8.14
C ALA A 73 -5.23 -7.85 8.92
N GLU A 74 -5.73 -6.78 8.30
CA GLU A 74 -5.80 -5.42 8.83
C GLU A 74 -6.57 -5.35 10.16
N LYS A 75 -7.45 -6.31 10.46
CA LYS A 75 -8.12 -6.43 11.76
C LYS A 75 -7.16 -6.51 12.96
N TYR A 76 -5.94 -6.96 12.73
CA TYR A 76 -4.90 -7.06 13.77
C TYR A 76 -4.13 -5.75 13.98
N TYR A 77 -4.33 -4.73 13.16
CA TYR A 77 -3.56 -3.48 13.24
C TYR A 77 -3.73 -2.75 14.56
N ARG A 78 -4.93 -2.80 15.16
CA ARG A 78 -5.17 -2.24 16.49
C ARG A 78 -4.35 -2.94 17.58
N ASP A 79 -4.27 -4.27 17.52
CA ASP A 79 -3.48 -5.06 18.48
C ASP A 79 -1.97 -4.83 18.29
N ILE A 80 -1.53 -4.69 17.03
CA ILE A 80 -0.15 -4.36 16.68
C ILE A 80 0.23 -2.98 17.21
N ASP A 81 -0.63 -1.98 16.99
CA ASP A 81 -0.43 -0.63 17.49
C ASP A 81 -0.38 -0.57 19.03
N ALA A 82 -1.28 -1.27 19.71
CA ALA A 82 -1.25 -1.40 21.16
C ALA A 82 0.04 -2.08 21.64
N ALA A 83 0.50 -3.11 20.95
CA ALA A 83 1.75 -3.80 21.28
C ALA A 83 2.99 -2.90 21.06
N ILE A 84 3.02 -2.10 19.99
CA ILE A 84 4.11 -1.14 19.72
C ILE A 84 4.15 -0.11 20.83
N THR A 85 3.04 0.58 21.09
CA THR A 85 2.98 1.66 22.10
C THR A 85 3.32 1.15 23.51
N ALA A 86 2.86 -0.05 23.86
CA ALA A 86 3.22 -0.68 25.14
C ALA A 86 4.71 -1.05 25.23
N ALA A 87 5.32 -1.50 24.13
CA ALA A 87 6.72 -1.93 24.12
C ALA A 87 7.71 -0.75 24.03
N THR A 88 7.39 0.30 23.26
CA THR A 88 8.29 1.44 23.07
C THR A 88 8.08 2.54 24.12
N GLY A 89 6.85 2.72 24.60
CA GLY A 89 6.48 3.86 25.44
C GLY A 89 6.59 5.23 24.73
N GLN A 90 6.79 5.23 23.41
CA GLN A 90 7.00 6.45 22.60
C GLN A 90 5.75 6.82 21.80
N PRO A 91 5.55 8.11 21.47
CA PRO A 91 4.56 8.53 20.50
C PRO A 91 4.76 7.86 19.13
N ARG A 92 3.65 7.69 18.38
CA ARG A 92 3.67 7.05 17.06
C ARG A 92 4.52 7.84 16.07
N ASP A 93 4.35 9.16 16.09
CA ASP A 93 5.05 10.15 15.29
C ASP A 93 6.49 10.42 15.75
N GLU A 94 7.03 9.60 16.65
CA GLU A 94 8.46 9.58 17.01
C GLU A 94 9.06 8.16 16.85
N THR A 95 8.26 7.19 16.44
CA THR A 95 8.63 5.78 16.33
C THR A 95 8.82 5.40 14.85
N VAL A 96 10.04 4.96 14.51
CA VAL A 96 10.38 4.50 13.16
C VAL A 96 10.03 3.03 12.99
N VAL A 97 9.12 2.74 12.05
CA VAL A 97 8.61 1.40 11.73
C VAL A 97 9.12 0.98 10.35
N LEU A 98 9.79 -0.18 10.29
CA LEU A 98 10.03 -0.89 9.04
C LEU A 98 8.88 -1.87 8.79
N THR A 99 8.10 -1.62 7.74
CA THR A 99 7.04 -2.53 7.28
C THR A 99 6.82 -2.45 5.78
N ALA A 100 6.28 -3.52 5.21
CA ALA A 100 5.77 -3.55 3.84
C ALA A 100 4.23 -3.52 3.79
N ASP A 101 3.56 -3.49 4.94
CA ASP A 101 2.11 -3.38 5.07
C ASP A 101 1.74 -1.89 5.21
N TYR A 102 1.82 -1.14 4.10
CA TYR A 102 1.70 0.32 4.11
C TYR A 102 0.33 0.84 4.53
N SER A 103 -0.74 0.05 4.41
CA SER A 103 -2.06 0.40 4.97
C SER A 103 -2.00 0.56 6.49
N PHE A 104 -1.13 -0.17 7.20
CA PHE A 104 -0.88 0.06 8.62
C PHE A 104 -0.44 1.50 8.90
N LEU A 105 0.48 2.03 8.09
CA LEU A 105 0.98 3.40 8.19
C LEU A 105 -0.07 4.46 7.78
N SER A 106 -1.07 4.06 6.98
CA SER A 106 -2.20 4.93 6.65
C SER A 106 -3.20 5.08 7.80
N TYR A 107 -3.32 4.06 8.66
CA TYR A 107 -4.20 4.10 9.83
C TYR A 107 -3.51 4.67 11.08
N TYR A 108 -2.22 4.40 11.24
CA TYR A 108 -1.44 4.82 12.41
C TYR A 108 -0.23 5.64 11.96
N PRO A 109 -0.04 6.88 12.47
CA PRO A 109 0.94 7.86 11.95
C PRO A 109 2.38 7.58 12.40
N TYR A 110 2.86 6.36 12.20
CA TYR A 110 4.25 5.97 12.41
C TYR A 110 5.16 6.48 11.31
N TRP A 111 6.44 6.72 11.62
CA TRP A 111 7.44 7.05 10.60
C TRP A 111 7.89 5.78 9.86
N GLY A 112 7.44 5.62 8.62
CA GLY A 112 7.87 4.52 7.76
C GLY A 112 9.35 4.62 7.39
N PHE A 113 10.14 3.59 7.68
CA PHE A 113 11.57 3.57 7.33
C PHE A 113 11.81 3.55 5.81
N GLN A 114 10.89 2.95 5.04
CA GLN A 114 10.96 2.84 3.58
C GLN A 114 9.59 3.19 2.97
N GLY A 115 9.60 3.73 1.75
CA GLY A 115 8.38 4.06 0.98
C GLY A 115 7.81 2.88 0.19
N LEU A 116 6.53 2.98 -0.19
CA LEU A 116 5.82 1.96 -0.99
C LEU A 116 6.36 1.81 -2.41
N THR A 117 6.74 2.92 -3.03
CA THR A 117 7.19 3.03 -4.43
C THR A 117 8.20 4.16 -4.58
N SER A 118 9.28 3.92 -5.30
CA SER A 118 10.35 4.90 -5.57
C SER A 118 9.88 6.14 -6.31
N HIS A 119 8.98 5.98 -7.29
CA HIS A 119 8.49 7.05 -8.17
C HIS A 119 7.84 8.24 -7.44
N TYR A 120 7.30 8.00 -6.24
CA TYR A 120 6.68 9.02 -5.40
C TYR A 120 7.50 9.33 -4.15
N ALA A 121 8.70 8.76 -4.03
CA ALA A 121 9.59 9.03 -2.93
C ALA A 121 10.26 10.39 -3.14
N ASN A 122 10.30 11.20 -2.09
CA ASN A 122 11.12 12.39 -2.07
C ASN A 122 12.60 11.99 -2.33
N PRO A 123 13.35 12.63 -3.23
CA PRO A 123 14.77 12.35 -3.44
C PRO A 123 15.60 12.36 -2.15
N LEU A 124 15.24 13.22 -1.18
CA LEU A 124 15.90 13.30 0.13
C LEU A 124 15.62 12.08 1.03
N ALA A 125 14.60 11.28 0.72
CA ALA A 125 14.31 10.04 1.45
C ALA A 125 15.33 8.93 1.14
N GLN A 126 16.13 9.08 0.07
CA GLN A 126 17.19 8.13 -0.32
C GLN A 126 16.67 6.69 -0.47
N PHE A 127 15.53 6.54 -1.16
CA PHE A 127 14.78 5.29 -1.32
C PHE A 127 15.66 4.09 -1.66
N ASP A 128 16.51 4.21 -2.69
CA ASP A 128 17.35 3.12 -3.18
C ASP A 128 18.42 2.71 -2.15
N GLN A 129 18.96 3.69 -1.42
CA GLN A 129 19.98 3.43 -0.39
C GLN A 129 19.36 2.69 0.80
N ARG A 130 18.15 3.08 1.23
CA ARG A 130 17.40 2.37 2.26
C ARG A 130 16.98 0.97 1.81
N ALA A 131 16.55 0.81 0.56
CA ALA A 131 16.23 -0.50 -0.02
C ALA A 131 17.47 -1.42 -0.03
N ALA A 132 18.63 -0.88 -0.42
CA ALA A 132 19.88 -1.60 -0.42
C ALA A 132 20.32 -2.01 0.99
N ALA A 133 20.13 -1.14 2.00
CA ALA A 133 20.38 -1.47 3.40
C ALA A 133 19.47 -2.63 3.88
N ILE A 134 18.16 -2.53 3.63
CA ILE A 134 17.21 -3.59 3.98
C ILE A 134 17.60 -4.94 3.35
N LYS A 135 17.99 -4.92 2.07
CA LYS A 135 18.43 -6.11 1.34
C LYS A 135 19.79 -6.65 1.82
N SER A 136 20.65 -5.80 2.38
CA SER A 136 21.94 -6.25 2.92
C SER A 136 21.76 -6.98 4.24
N TRP A 137 20.83 -6.52 5.09
CA TRP A 137 20.51 -7.14 6.38
C TRP A 137 20.00 -8.58 6.23
N SER A 138 19.26 -8.86 5.17
CA SER A 138 18.75 -10.21 4.86
C SER A 138 19.87 -11.25 4.61
N LYS A 139 21.11 -10.79 4.39
CA LYS A 139 22.28 -11.65 4.15
C LYS A 139 23.10 -11.89 5.42
N LEU A 140 22.82 -11.15 6.49
CA LEU A 140 23.51 -11.28 7.76
C LEU A 140 23.20 -12.63 8.40
N LYS A 141 24.13 -13.09 9.23
CA LYS A 141 24.09 -14.44 9.84
C LYS A 141 24.03 -14.42 11.37
N SER A 142 24.02 -13.24 11.97
CA SER A 142 23.95 -13.10 13.42
C SER A 142 23.21 -11.82 13.81
N ALA A 143 22.51 -11.88 14.94
CA ALA A 143 21.82 -10.73 15.51
C ALA A 143 22.78 -9.59 15.86
N GLY A 144 23.99 -9.88 16.37
CA GLY A 144 25.01 -8.87 16.65
C GLY A 144 25.45 -8.09 15.41
N ALA A 145 25.62 -8.77 14.26
CA ALA A 145 25.92 -8.08 13.00
C ALA A 145 24.74 -7.23 12.52
N PHE A 146 23.51 -7.68 12.78
CA PHE A 146 22.31 -6.92 12.45
C PHE A 146 22.15 -5.67 13.32
N LEU A 147 22.35 -5.78 14.64
CA LEU A 147 22.37 -4.65 15.56
C LEU A 147 23.43 -3.61 15.16
N HIS A 148 24.67 -4.06 14.89
CA HIS A 148 25.72 -3.17 14.40
C HIS A 148 25.35 -2.47 13.08
N ALA A 149 24.68 -3.17 12.17
CA ALA A 149 24.23 -2.59 10.91
C ALA A 149 23.10 -1.56 11.11
N LEU A 150 22.26 -1.71 12.13
CA LEU A 150 21.26 -0.72 12.52
C LEU A 150 21.91 0.51 13.18
N ASP A 151 22.91 0.29 14.03
CA ASP A 151 23.59 1.37 14.79
C ASP A 151 24.52 2.24 13.94
N THR A 152 24.94 1.73 12.78
CA THR A 152 25.79 2.45 11.84
C THR A 152 25.01 3.08 10.68
N LEU A 153 23.67 3.06 10.74
CA LEU A 153 22.84 3.71 9.72
C LEU A 153 23.05 5.22 9.69
N PRO A 154 23.09 5.84 8.49
CA PRO A 154 23.12 7.29 8.36
C PRO A 154 21.75 7.96 8.63
N TRP A 155 20.70 7.15 8.83
CA TRP A 155 19.35 7.60 9.16
C TRP A 155 18.97 7.08 10.55
N GLN A 156 17.92 7.66 11.14
CA GLN A 156 17.30 7.08 12.32
C GLN A 156 16.92 5.61 12.05
N PRO A 157 17.43 4.65 12.85
CA PRO A 157 17.16 3.24 12.62
C PRO A 157 15.71 2.90 12.94
N PRO A 158 15.12 1.90 12.27
CA PRO A 158 13.84 1.35 12.70
C PRO A 158 13.99 0.73 14.09
N THR A 159 13.12 1.12 15.01
CA THR A 159 12.97 0.48 16.33
C THR A 159 11.92 -0.62 16.29
N VAL A 160 11.00 -0.55 15.33
CA VAL A 160 9.92 -1.53 15.15
C VAL A 160 10.02 -2.17 13.78
N PHE A 161 9.94 -3.50 13.75
CA PHE A 161 9.91 -4.30 12.54
C PHE A 161 8.59 -5.04 12.49
N LEU A 162 7.69 -4.60 11.61
CA LEU A 162 6.40 -5.25 11.37
C LEU A 162 6.48 -6.01 10.05
N MET A 163 6.61 -7.33 10.17
CA MET A 163 6.87 -8.25 9.06
C MET A 163 5.78 -9.33 8.98
N ARG A 164 5.80 -10.12 7.91
CA ARG A 164 4.95 -11.32 7.78
C ARG A 164 5.77 -12.59 7.97
N ARG A 165 5.17 -13.62 8.56
CA ARG A 165 5.81 -14.94 8.70
C ARG A 165 6.01 -15.57 7.32
N GLY A 166 7.25 -15.95 7.01
CA GLY A 166 7.63 -16.66 5.79
C GLY A 166 7.80 -18.16 6.01
N ALA A 167 8.37 -18.84 5.00
CA ALA A 167 8.76 -20.24 5.09
C ALA A 167 10.11 -20.39 5.81
N ASN A 168 10.42 -21.59 6.32
CA ASN A 168 11.73 -21.93 6.88
C ASN A 168 12.24 -20.93 7.94
N ASP A 169 11.41 -20.60 8.93
CA ASP A 169 11.75 -19.66 10.01
C ASP A 169 12.28 -18.31 9.52
N SER A 170 11.63 -17.76 8.48
CA SER A 170 11.92 -16.41 7.98
C SER A 170 10.81 -15.41 8.31
N TYR A 171 11.19 -14.14 8.38
CA TYR A 171 10.29 -13.00 8.41
C TYR A 171 10.46 -12.20 7.13
N THR A 172 9.35 -11.78 6.54
CA THR A 172 9.33 -11.30 5.15
C THR A 172 8.81 -9.88 5.03
N LEU A 173 9.43 -9.13 4.13
CA LEU A 173 8.98 -7.81 3.66
C LEU A 173 8.83 -7.85 2.15
N ARG A 174 7.65 -7.47 1.63
CA ARG A 174 7.39 -7.39 0.19
C ARG A 174 7.59 -5.95 -0.32
N LEU A 175 8.82 -5.64 -0.72
CA LEU A 175 9.21 -4.31 -1.20
C LEU A 175 8.92 -4.12 -2.69
N ALA A 176 9.12 -2.89 -3.17
CA ALA A 176 9.05 -2.55 -4.59
C ALA A 176 10.35 -1.90 -5.07
N GLU A 177 10.65 -2.07 -6.35
CA GLU A 177 11.71 -1.37 -7.07
C GLU A 177 11.19 -0.90 -8.44
N ASP A 178 11.82 0.15 -8.97
CA ASP A 178 11.61 0.62 -10.34
C ASP A 178 12.41 -0.25 -11.31
N VAL A 179 11.76 -0.66 -12.41
CA VAL A 179 12.33 -1.48 -13.48
C VAL A 179 12.09 -0.87 -14.86
N TYR A 180 11.88 0.45 -14.94
CA TYR A 180 11.81 1.18 -16.20
C TYR A 180 12.97 0.81 -17.15
N PRO A 181 12.73 0.60 -18.46
CA PRO A 181 11.50 0.87 -19.22
C PRO A 181 10.48 -0.27 -19.30
N ASN A 182 10.56 -1.32 -18.46
CA ASN A 182 9.58 -2.41 -18.52
C ASN A 182 8.16 -1.92 -18.22
N HIS A 183 7.14 -2.60 -18.76
CA HIS A 183 5.73 -2.37 -18.44
C HIS A 183 5.10 -3.67 -17.91
N PRO A 184 4.67 -3.72 -16.63
CA PRO A 184 4.69 -2.65 -15.63
C PRO A 184 6.11 -2.25 -15.18
N ASN A 185 6.30 -0.97 -14.84
CA ASN A 185 7.58 -0.38 -14.43
C ASN A 185 7.88 -0.54 -12.93
N VAL A 186 6.98 -1.13 -12.16
CA VAL A 186 7.18 -1.43 -10.74
C VAL A 186 7.21 -2.93 -10.55
N ARG A 187 8.31 -3.46 -10.01
CA ARG A 187 8.42 -4.87 -9.62
C ARG A 187 8.34 -5.01 -8.10
N ARG A 188 7.53 -5.96 -7.63
CA ARG A 188 7.53 -6.39 -6.22
C ARG A 188 8.53 -7.52 -6.02
N TYR A 189 9.30 -7.47 -4.95
CA TYR A 189 10.21 -8.53 -4.54
C TYR A 189 10.12 -8.76 -3.03
N THR A 190 10.45 -9.97 -2.59
CA THR A 190 10.45 -10.32 -1.16
C THR A 190 11.87 -10.23 -0.63
N VAL A 191 12.01 -9.64 0.56
CA VAL A 191 13.21 -9.71 1.38
C VAL A 191 12.91 -10.63 2.55
N ASP A 192 13.66 -11.74 2.63
CA ASP A 192 13.54 -12.75 3.68
C ASP A 192 14.64 -12.54 4.73
N PHE A 193 14.24 -12.16 5.94
CA PHE A 193 15.11 -12.13 7.11
C PHE A 193 15.08 -13.50 7.79
N ASP A 194 16.25 -14.00 8.14
CA ASP A 194 16.36 -15.15 9.05
C ASP A 194 15.82 -14.76 10.44
N ALA A 195 14.89 -15.54 11.01
CA ALA A 195 14.35 -15.25 12.34
C ALA A 195 15.45 -15.21 13.42
N ALA A 196 16.57 -15.90 13.23
CA ALA A 196 17.72 -15.85 14.13
C ALA A 196 18.32 -14.46 14.28
N LEU A 197 18.10 -13.54 13.33
CA LEU A 197 18.53 -12.14 13.44
C LEU A 197 17.81 -11.39 14.58
N PHE A 198 16.63 -11.86 14.99
CA PHE A 198 15.81 -11.27 16.04
C PHE A 198 15.84 -12.10 17.34
N GLN A 199 16.63 -13.17 17.40
CA GLN A 199 16.81 -14.00 18.61
C GLN A 199 17.93 -13.44 19.49
N ASP A 200 17.77 -12.18 19.91
CA ASP A 200 18.72 -11.47 20.77
C ASP A 200 17.96 -10.71 21.86
N PRO A 201 18.51 -10.57 23.08
CA PRO A 201 17.84 -9.85 24.17
C PRO A 201 17.44 -8.40 23.85
N HIS A 202 18.06 -7.77 22.84
CA HIS A 202 17.67 -6.44 22.38
C HIS A 202 16.37 -6.44 21.57
N PHE A 203 15.82 -7.58 21.20
CA PHE A 203 14.54 -7.70 20.48
C PHE A 203 13.49 -8.42 21.32
N THR A 204 12.31 -7.81 21.40
CA THR A 204 11.09 -8.49 21.85
C THR A 204 10.26 -8.87 20.62
N VAL A 205 10.09 -10.17 20.37
CA VAL A 205 9.36 -10.68 19.21
C VAL A 205 7.98 -11.22 19.63
N THR A 206 6.92 -10.69 19.02
CA THR A 206 5.53 -11.09 19.27
C THR A 206 4.85 -11.48 17.97
N GLY A 207 4.13 -12.61 17.97
CA GLY A 207 3.27 -13.02 16.86
C GLY A 207 1.86 -12.50 17.03
N ILE A 208 1.32 -11.79 16.04
CA ILE A 208 -0.06 -11.27 16.05
C ILE A 208 -0.73 -11.62 14.73
N GLY A 209 -1.57 -12.65 14.74
CA GLY A 209 -2.18 -13.17 13.51
C GLY A 209 -1.11 -13.58 12.47
N PRO A 210 -1.16 -13.07 11.23
CA PRO A 210 -0.15 -13.36 10.20
C PRO A 210 1.14 -12.53 10.35
N PHE A 211 1.18 -11.59 11.31
CA PHE A 211 2.29 -10.68 11.51
C PHE A 211 3.28 -11.19 12.55
N VAL A 212 4.53 -10.75 12.37
CA VAL A 212 5.60 -10.83 13.35
C VAL A 212 6.02 -9.40 13.65
N LEU A 213 5.86 -9.01 14.91
CA LEU A 213 6.28 -7.73 15.44
C LEU A 213 7.55 -7.94 16.24
N ALA A 214 8.68 -7.43 15.75
CA ALA A 214 9.91 -7.36 16.53
C ALA A 214 10.17 -5.91 16.94
N VAL A 215 10.21 -5.65 18.24
CA VAL A 215 10.52 -4.33 18.80
C VAL A 215 11.92 -4.37 19.38
N ARG A 216 12.78 -3.47 18.90
CA ARG A 216 14.12 -3.26 19.45
C ARG A 216 13.99 -2.43 20.73
N THR A 217 14.43 -3.00 21.84
CA THR A 217 14.55 -2.27 23.10
C THR A 217 15.77 -1.35 22.99
N PRO A 218 15.65 -0.03 23.25
CA PRO A 218 16.81 0.83 23.32
C PRO A 218 17.73 0.37 24.46
N GLU A 219 19.05 0.41 24.25
CA GLU A 219 19.98 0.33 25.38
C GLU A 219 19.62 1.46 26.37
N PRO A 220 19.65 1.23 27.69
CA PRO A 220 19.53 2.32 28.64
C PRO A 220 20.63 3.35 28.33
N ALA A 221 20.23 4.60 28.12
CA ALA A 221 21.15 5.69 27.84
C ALA A 221 22.27 5.69 28.89
N ARG A 222 23.53 5.56 28.44
CA ARG A 222 24.71 5.77 29.28
C ARG A 222 24.97 7.25 29.51
#